data_AF-A0A354BL31-F1
#
_entry.id   AF-A0A354BL31-F1
#
_cell.length_a   1.000
_cell.length_b   1.000
_cell.length_c   1.000
_cell.angle_alpha   90.00
_cell.angle_beta   90.00
_cell.angle_gamma   90.00
#
_symmetry.space_group_name_H-M   'P 1'
#
loop_
_entity.id
_entity.type
_entity.pdbx_description
1 polymer ?
#
loop_
_entity_poly.entity_id
_entity_poly.type
_entity_poly.pdbx_seq_one_letter_code
_entity_poly.pdbx_strand_id
1 'polypeptide(L)'
;DSTNPMHRLWSEGHWNKLTVAHGCYWKQCTFCDVGLNYINRYEMTPTERLIQQIQQLVAETGRRGFHFVDEAAPPAALKALALGLLERRITIRWWGNIRFEPAFSPDLCRLLAASGCIAVT
;
A
#
# COMPACT_ATOMS: atom_id res chain seq x y z
N ASP A 1 -10.92 18.81 -13.88
CA ASP A 1 -10.60 18.36 -15.25
C ASP A 1 -9.11 18.21 -15.48
N SER A 2 -8.55 17.10 -15.01
CA SER A 2 -7.21 16.67 -15.42
C SER A 2 -7.35 15.46 -16.32
N THR A 3 -6.79 15.53 -17.53
CA THR A 3 -6.69 14.39 -18.46
C THR A 3 -5.70 13.33 -17.97
N ASN A 4 -4.82 13.67 -17.02
CA ASN A 4 -3.91 12.72 -16.39
C ASN A 4 -4.70 11.77 -15.46
N PRO A 5 -4.74 10.45 -15.74
CA PRO A 5 -5.44 9.46 -14.92
C PRO A 5 -4.94 9.42 -13.46
N MET A 6 -3.67 9.74 -13.21
CA MET A 6 -3.11 9.77 -11.85
C MET A 6 -3.70 10.88 -10.99
N HIS A 7 -3.93 12.06 -11.56
CA HIS A 7 -4.59 13.15 -10.82
C HIS A 7 -6.03 12.76 -10.44
N ARG A 8 -6.72 12.02 -11.31
CA ARG A 8 -8.05 11.48 -10.99
C ARG A 8 -7.97 10.45 -9.88
N LEU A 9 -6.96 9.57 -9.86
CA LEU A 9 -6.75 8.62 -8.76
C LEU A 9 -6.60 9.32 -7.40
N TRP A 10 -5.87 10.45 -7.36
CA TRP A 10 -5.62 11.20 -6.12
C TRP A 10 -6.80 12.06 -5.67
N SER A 11 -7.50 12.67 -6.62
CA SER A 11 -8.55 13.65 -6.33
C SER A 11 -9.98 13.07 -6.38
N GLU A 12 -10.17 11.95 -7.08
CA GLU A 12 -11.47 11.30 -7.24
C GLU A 12 -11.51 9.95 -6.51
N GLY A 13 -12.61 9.72 -5.79
CA GLY A 13 -12.87 8.48 -5.08
C GLY A 13 -12.69 8.58 -3.56
N HIS A 14 -13.27 7.61 -2.86
CA HIS A 14 -13.13 7.45 -1.41
C HIS A 14 -12.10 6.36 -1.12
N TRP A 15 -10.96 6.76 -0.56
CA TRP A 15 -9.85 5.88 -0.24
C TRP A 15 -9.66 5.78 1.27
N ASN A 16 -9.91 4.60 1.83
CA ASN A 16 -9.51 4.28 3.20
C ASN A 16 -7.98 4.35 3.31
N LYS A 17 -7.47 5.12 4.27
CA LYS A 17 -6.03 5.32 4.47
C LYS A 17 -5.52 4.29 5.47
N LEU A 18 -4.47 3.57 5.11
CA LEU A 18 -3.84 2.55 5.94
C LEU A 18 -2.35 2.51 5.65
N THR A 19 -1.54 1.97 6.55
CA THR A 19 -0.11 1.74 6.31
C THR A 19 0.19 0.25 6.35
N VAL A 20 1.02 -0.22 5.43
CA VAL A 20 1.52 -1.60 5.42
C VAL A 20 2.68 -1.76 6.42
N ALA A 21 3.47 -0.70 6.61
CA ALA A 21 4.51 -0.56 7.60
C ALA A 21 4.57 0.88 8.11
N HIS A 22 4.96 1.05 9.38
CA HIS A 22 5.33 2.34 9.93
C HIS A 22 6.82 2.61 9.64
N GLY A 23 7.16 3.87 9.36
CA GLY A 23 8.52 4.29 9.01
C GLY A 23 8.99 3.84 7.62
N CYS A 24 10.22 4.22 7.28
CA CYS A 24 10.85 3.86 6.01
C CYS A 24 11.89 2.75 6.26
N TYR A 25 11.89 1.67 5.47
CA TYR A 25 12.92 0.63 5.57
C TYR A 25 14.24 1.05 4.92
N TRP A 26 14.22 2.03 4.00
CA TRP A 26 15.39 2.41 3.21
C TRP A 26 16.31 3.41 3.94
N LYS A 27 15.75 4.53 4.42
CA LYS A 27 16.43 5.56 5.25
C LYS A 27 17.75 6.12 4.72
N GLN A 28 18.00 6.03 3.42
CA GLN A 28 19.25 6.51 2.79
C GLN A 28 19.04 7.63 1.76
N CYS A 29 17.81 8.13 1.62
CA CYS A 29 17.54 9.27 0.74
C CYS A 29 18.16 10.55 1.34
N THR A 30 19.07 11.19 0.60
CA THR A 30 19.75 12.43 1.04
C THR A 30 18.82 13.63 1.18
N PHE A 31 17.63 13.56 0.57
CA PHE A 31 16.61 14.60 0.57
C PHE A 31 15.50 14.36 1.60
N CYS A 32 15.41 13.17 2.20
CA CYS A 32 14.42 12.86 3.24
C CYS A 32 14.99 13.22 4.61
N ASP A 33 14.16 13.78 5.49
CA ASP A 33 14.52 13.96 6.90
C ASP A 33 14.38 12.64 7.66
N VAL A 34 15.33 11.74 7.42
CA VAL A 34 15.37 10.41 8.04
C VAL A 34 15.63 10.45 9.55
N GLY A 35 15.93 11.63 10.11
CA GLY A 35 16.07 11.85 11.55
C GLY A 35 14.73 11.92 12.30
N LEU A 36 13.63 12.18 11.59
CA LEU A 36 12.29 12.23 12.18
C LEU A 36 11.92 10.87 12.79
N ASN A 37 11.43 10.90 14.03
CA ASN A 37 11.10 9.68 14.79
C ASN A 37 10.15 8.74 14.05
N TYR A 38 9.15 9.27 13.35
CA TYR A 38 8.17 8.44 12.63
C TYR A 38 8.72 7.82 11.35
N ILE A 39 9.77 8.40 10.75
CA ILE A 39 10.45 7.85 9.57
C ILE A 39 11.49 6.81 10.00
N ASN A 40 12.26 7.12 11.04
CA ASN A 40 13.38 6.29 11.46
C ASN A 40 12.95 4.96 12.10
N ARG A 41 11.78 4.94 12.75
CA ARG A 41 11.24 3.76 13.44
C ARG A 41 10.46 2.90 12.45
N TYR A 42 11.18 1.96 11.84
CA TYR A 42 10.57 0.99 10.95
C TYR A 42 9.91 -0.14 11.73
N GLU A 43 8.62 -0.35 11.48
CA GLU A 43 7.84 -1.45 12.06
C GLU A 43 6.88 -2.01 11.01
N MET A 44 6.99 -3.30 10.71
CA MET A 44 6.06 -3.97 9.81
C MET A 44 4.72 -4.25 10.51
N THR A 45 3.61 -3.94 9.84
CA THR A 45 2.31 -4.41 10.31
C THR A 45 2.15 -5.88 9.96
N PRO A 46 1.82 -6.77 10.92
CA PRO A 46 1.53 -8.16 10.60
C PRO A 46 0.41 -8.29 9.58
N THR A 47 0.58 -9.17 8.59
CA THR A 47 -0.37 -9.35 7.48
C THR A 47 -1.79 -9.62 7.96
N GLU A 48 -1.94 -10.48 8.96
CA GLU A 48 -3.24 -10.83 9.55
C GLU A 48 -3.93 -9.62 10.17
N ARG A 49 -3.17 -8.77 10.89
CA ARG A 49 -3.68 -7.54 11.47
C ARG A 49 -4.11 -6.56 10.38
N LEU A 50 -3.30 -6.43 9.31
CA LEU A 50 -3.62 -5.56 8.19
C LEU A 50 -4.91 -6.01 7.48
N ILE A 51 -5.09 -7.31 7.28
CA ILE A 51 -6.32 -7.88 6.70
C ILE A 51 -7.53 -7.63 7.60
N GLN A 52 -7.39 -7.81 8.92
CA GLN A 52 -8.47 -7.51 9.87
C GLN A 52 -8.88 -6.04 9.81
N GLN A 53 -7.90 -5.12 9.76
CA GLN A 53 -8.17 -3.68 9.62
C GLN A 53 -8.87 -3.35 8.30
N ILE A 54 -8.47 -4.00 7.19
CA ILE A 54 -9.15 -3.86 5.89
C ILE A 54 -10.61 -4.29 6.00
N GLN A 55 -10.88 -5.46 6.59
CA GLN A 55 -12.26 -5.95 6.74
C GLN A 55 -13.10 -5.05 7.64
N GLN A 56 -12.52 -4.59 8.75
CA GLN A 56 -13.16 -3.64 9.66
C GLN A 56 -13.52 -2.35 8.94
N LEU A 57 -12.57 -1.73 8.22
CA LEU A 57 -12.82 -0.50 7.47
C LEU A 57 -13.86 -0.70 6.36
N VAL A 58 -13.86 -1.85 5.68
CA VAL A 58 -14.91 -2.18 4.70
C VAL A 58 -16.28 -2.28 5.37
N ALA A 59 -16.37 -2.91 6.53
CA ALA A 59 -17.63 -3.06 7.27
C ALA A 59 -18.15 -1.71 7.79
N GLU A 60 -17.27 -0.86 8.31
CA GLU A 60 -17.61 0.46 8.88
C GLU A 60 -17.98 1.47 7.80
N THR A 61 -17.24 1.50 6.68
CA THR A 61 -17.37 2.56 5.66
C THR A 61 -18.21 2.14 4.46
N GLY A 62 -18.42 0.84 4.25
CA GLY A 62 -18.97 0.29 3.02
C GLY A 62 -18.06 0.47 1.79
N ARG A 63 -16.84 1.01 1.95
CA ARG A 63 -15.90 1.30 0.86
C ARG A 63 -14.79 0.26 0.79
N ARG A 64 -14.46 -0.14 -0.44
CA ARG A 64 -13.41 -1.12 -0.76
C ARG A 64 -12.18 -0.52 -1.43
N GLY A 65 -12.09 0.82 -1.49
CA GLY A 65 -10.92 1.53 -2.00
C GLY A 65 -9.92 1.82 -0.88
N PHE A 66 -8.65 1.51 -1.08
CA PHE A 66 -7.57 1.77 -0.13
C PHE A 66 -6.43 2.58 -0.75
N HIS A 67 -5.85 3.48 0.03
CA HIS A 67 -4.59 4.14 -0.29
C HIS A 67 -3.59 3.84 0.84
N PHE A 68 -2.54 3.11 0.50
CA PHE A 68 -1.45 2.80 1.41
C PHE A 68 -0.49 3.99 1.50
N VAL A 69 -0.47 4.65 2.66
CA VAL A 69 0.23 5.93 2.90
C VAL A 69 1.64 5.76 3.47
N ASP A 70 2.27 4.62 3.20
CA ASP A 70 3.63 4.32 3.61
C ASP A 70 4.65 5.31 3.01
N GLU A 71 5.75 5.55 3.73
CA GLU A 71 6.92 6.29 3.21
C GLU A 71 7.51 5.57 1.99
N ALA A 72 7.60 4.24 2.10
CA ALA A 72 7.92 3.33 1.02
C ALA A 72 7.34 1.97 1.40
N ALA A 73 6.26 1.54 0.73
CA ALA A 73 5.63 0.27 1.04
C ALA A 73 6.59 -0.89 0.70
N PRO A 74 6.94 -1.76 1.66
CA PRO A 74 7.92 -2.82 1.44
C PRO A 74 7.41 -3.89 0.47
N PRO A 75 8.18 -4.32 -0.55
CA PRO A 75 7.74 -5.32 -1.52
C PRO A 75 7.31 -6.66 -0.88
N ALA A 76 8.03 -7.09 0.16
CA ALA A 76 7.72 -8.31 0.89
C ALA A 76 6.37 -8.23 1.63
N ALA A 77 6.06 -7.06 2.19
CA ALA A 77 4.81 -6.83 2.89
C ALA A 77 3.63 -6.74 1.92
N LEU A 78 3.83 -6.05 0.78
CA LEU A 78 2.84 -6.00 -0.31
C LEU A 78 2.54 -7.39 -0.89
N LYS A 79 3.58 -8.22 -1.06
CA LYS A 79 3.42 -9.62 -1.49
C LYS A 79 2.57 -10.42 -0.49
N ALA A 80 2.88 -10.30 0.80
CA ALA A 80 2.14 -11.01 1.85
C ALA A 80 0.68 -10.57 1.92
N LEU A 81 0.41 -9.27 1.85
CA LEU A 81 -0.94 -8.72 1.75
C LEU A 81 -1.68 -9.29 0.53
N ALA A 82 -1.05 -9.26 -0.66
CA ALA A 82 -1.67 -9.73 -1.89
C ALA A 82 -2.07 -11.20 -1.82
N LEU A 83 -1.20 -12.07 -1.30
CA LEU A 83 -1.50 -13.48 -1.08
C LEU A 83 -2.63 -13.66 -0.07
N GLY A 84 -2.59 -12.96 1.06
CA GLY A 84 -3.60 -13.08 2.11
C GLY A 84 -4.99 -12.60 1.66
N LEU A 85 -5.07 -11.55 0.82
CA LEU A 85 -6.32 -11.10 0.19
C LEU A 85 -6.88 -12.15 -0.78
N LEU A 86 -6.04 -12.72 -1.63
CA LEU A 86 -6.44 -13.73 -2.63
C LEU A 86 -6.92 -15.01 -1.95
N GLU A 87 -6.18 -15.51 -0.97
CA GLU A 87 -6.51 -16.70 -0.19
C GLU A 87 -7.89 -16.57 0.48
N ARG A 88 -8.18 -15.41 1.08
CA ARG A 88 -9.44 -15.13 1.77
C ARG A 88 -10.55 -14.62 0.86
N ARG A 89 -10.28 -14.50 -0.45
CA ARG A 89 -11.20 -13.93 -1.45
C ARG A 89 -11.72 -12.53 -1.08
N ILE A 90 -10.86 -11.71 -0.47
CA ILE A 90 -11.18 -10.34 -0.09
C ILE A 90 -10.86 -9.42 -1.27
N THR A 91 -11.90 -8.88 -1.90
CA THR A 91 -11.74 -7.96 -3.04
C THR A 91 -11.71 -6.51 -2.58
N ILE A 92 -10.60 -5.83 -2.88
CA ILE A 92 -10.40 -4.39 -2.69
C ILE A 92 -9.75 -3.78 -3.94
N ARG A 93 -9.80 -2.46 -4.09
CA ARG A 93 -8.98 -1.71 -5.04
C ARG A 93 -7.98 -0.89 -4.24
N TRP A 94 -6.71 -0.92 -4.60
CA TRP A 94 -5.71 -0.21 -3.82
C TRP A 94 -4.58 0.38 -4.66
N TRP A 95 -3.98 1.44 -4.12
CA TRP A 95 -2.76 2.05 -4.62
C TRP A 95 -1.89 2.52 -3.45
N GLY A 96 -0.63 2.82 -3.68
CA GLY A 96 0.26 3.32 -2.64
C GLY A 96 1.65 3.68 -3.14
N ASN A 97 2.46 4.24 -2.24
CA ASN A 97 3.80 4.70 -2.55
C ASN A 97 4.83 3.58 -2.38
N ILE A 98 5.71 3.40 -3.36
CA ILE A 98 6.82 2.43 -3.30
C ILE A 98 8.14 3.12 -3.60
N ARG A 99 9.23 2.50 -3.16
CA ARG A 99 10.54 2.76 -3.76
C ARG A 99 10.75 1.77 -4.89
N PHE A 100 11.03 2.25 -6.10
CA PHE A 100 11.36 1.37 -7.21
C PHE A 100 12.65 0.60 -6.94
N GLU A 101 12.60 -0.72 -7.02
CA GLU A 101 13.72 -1.59 -6.69
C GLU A 101 13.61 -2.97 -7.36
N PRO A 102 14.72 -3.75 -7.45
CA PRO A 102 14.75 -5.02 -8.17
C PRO A 102 13.74 -6.08 -7.70
N ALA A 103 13.21 -5.94 -6.47
CA ALA A 103 12.20 -6.84 -5.92
C ALA A 103 10.88 -6.81 -6.71
N PHE A 104 10.57 -5.71 -7.41
CA PHE A 104 9.38 -5.58 -8.27
C PHE A 104 9.59 -6.28 -9.62
N SER A 105 9.63 -7.62 -9.58
CA SER A 105 9.64 -8.46 -10.77
C SER A 105 8.29 -8.45 -11.49
N PRO A 106 8.23 -8.84 -12.78
CA PRO A 106 6.97 -8.99 -13.50
C PRO A 106 5.94 -9.87 -12.77
N ASP A 107 6.39 -10.94 -12.11
CA ASP A 107 5.50 -11.83 -11.37
C ASP A 107 4.96 -11.19 -10.10
N LEU A 108 5.78 -10.42 -9.37
CA LEU A 108 5.28 -9.66 -8.23
C LEU A 108 4.25 -8.64 -8.70
N CYS A 109 4.52 -7.88 -9.76
CA CYS A 109 3.58 -6.90 -10.30
C CYS A 109 2.25 -7.54 -10.72
N ARG A 110 2.27 -8.72 -11.36
CA ARG A 110 1.05 -9.48 -11.70
C ARG A 110 0.29 -9.92 -10.46
N LEU A 111 0.99 -10.39 -9.42
CA LEU A 111 0.37 -10.78 -8.15
C LEU A 111 -0.29 -9.57 -7.46
N LEU A 112 0.37 -8.42 -7.43
CA LEU A 112 -0.20 -7.19 -6.88
C LEU A 112 -1.44 -6.75 -7.67
N ALA A 113 -1.38 -6.77 -9.00
CA ALA A 113 -2.52 -6.46 -9.85
C ALA A 113 -3.70 -7.43 -9.59
N ALA A 114 -3.43 -8.73 -9.46
CA ALA A 114 -4.45 -9.73 -9.17
C ALA A 114 -5.13 -9.51 -7.80
N SER A 115 -4.42 -8.97 -6.81
CA SER A 115 -4.99 -8.63 -5.49
C SER A 115 -5.73 -7.29 -5.46
N GLY A 116 -5.81 -6.58 -6.59
CA GLY A 116 -6.54 -5.32 -6.72
C GLY A 116 -5.67 -4.06 -6.74
N CYS A 117 -4.35 -4.19 -6.91
CA CYS A 117 -3.48 -3.04 -7.15
C CYS A 117 -3.84 -2.40 -8.49
N ILE A 118 -4.16 -1.11 -8.48
CA ILE A 118 -4.50 -0.37 -9.71
C ILE A 118 -3.43 0.65 -10.11
N ALA A 119 -2.55 1.02 -9.19
CA ALA A 119 -1.45 1.94 -9.40
C ALA A 119 -0.45 1.87 -8.24
N VAL A 120 0.78 2.27 -8.52
CA VAL A 120 1.80 2.59 -7.52
C VAL A 120 2.44 3.93 -7.87
N THR A 121 2.88 4.66 -6.86
CA THR A 121 3.54 5.97 -6.97
C THR A 121 4.94 5.94 -6.41
#